data_AF-A0AAW2AW25-F1
#
_entry.id   AF-A0AAW2AW25-F1
#
_cell.length_a   1.000
_cell.length_b   1.000
_cell.length_c   1.000
_cell.angle_alpha   90.00
_cell.angle_beta   90.00
_cell.angle_gamma   90.00
#
_symmetry.space_group_name_H-M   'P 1'
#
loop_
_entity.id
_entity.type
_entity.pdbx_description
1 polymer ?
#
loop_
_entity_poly.entity_id
_entity_poly.type
_entity_poly.pdbx_seq_one_letter_code
_entity_poly.pdbx_strand_id
1 'polypeptide(L)'
;MYGEQTHAEDSSEDLSLDVSMLSLDPPSDKKDQSFVPLSFTSTSTPTSEEDEENGKYKERKWMVNESRLMELFSRCNHCGVSVIETKKTTCSSLIRVNWQCSNGHQGKWNSCDEIRGMPVINLLAAACTLFTGATYIDIDDWAALLNLQIPKKTSFYAIQSSYLIPVVEIVYKEKQEQMLEGLWMQNILQKGVHLSGDGRSDRYV
;
A
#
# COMPACT_ATOMS: atom_id res chain seq x y z
N MET A 1 -64.03 -31.73 9.07
CA MET A 1 -64.88 -30.85 8.23
C MET A 1 -65.65 -29.96 9.18
N TYR A 2 -65.51 -28.64 9.29
CA TYR A 2 -64.65 -27.56 8.80
C TYR A 2 -64.91 -26.44 9.84
N GLY A 3 -64.00 -25.54 10.22
CA GLY A 3 -62.69 -25.23 9.67
C GLY A 3 -61.91 -24.32 10.62
N GLU A 4 -60.62 -24.23 10.32
CA GLU A 4 -59.68 -23.23 10.84
C GLU A 4 -60.05 -21.83 10.36
N GLN A 5 -59.84 -20.83 11.23
CA GLN A 5 -59.42 -19.52 10.78
C GLN A 5 -58.44 -18.91 11.78
N THR A 6 -57.31 -18.52 11.20
CA THR A 6 -56.06 -18.03 11.75
C THR A 6 -56.22 -16.65 12.39
N HIS A 7 -55.73 -16.47 13.62
CA HIS A 7 -55.54 -15.14 14.20
C HIS A 7 -54.16 -14.61 13.75
N ALA A 8 -54.18 -13.58 12.90
CA ALA A 8 -53.00 -12.76 12.61
C ALA A 8 -52.93 -11.64 13.66
N GLU A 9 -51.78 -11.48 14.29
CA GLU A 9 -51.46 -10.33 15.14
C GLU A 9 -51.05 -9.16 14.22
N ASP A 10 -51.88 -8.11 14.22
CA ASP A 10 -51.57 -6.80 13.67
C ASP A 10 -51.29 -5.88 14.87
N SER A 11 -50.06 -5.37 14.97
CA SER A 11 -49.67 -4.35 15.95
C SER A 11 -49.01 -3.19 15.20
N SER A 12 -49.86 -2.36 14.61
CA SER A 12 -49.51 -1.01 14.18
C SER A 12 -49.56 -0.07 15.39
N GLU A 13 -48.42 0.18 16.03
CA GLU A 13 -48.26 1.30 16.96
C GLU A 13 -47.52 2.45 16.27
N ASP A 14 -48.32 3.46 15.93
CA ASP A 14 -47.92 4.77 15.46
C ASP A 14 -47.41 5.59 16.65
N LEU A 15 -46.10 5.83 16.72
CA LEU A 15 -45.50 6.79 17.65
C LEU A 15 -44.86 7.92 16.85
N SER A 16 -45.65 8.98 16.68
CA SER A 16 -45.22 10.27 16.15
C SER A 16 -44.07 10.84 16.99
N LEU A 17 -42.87 10.88 16.41
CA LEU A 17 -41.73 11.57 17.01
C LEU A 17 -41.84 13.08 16.75
N ASP A 18 -41.99 13.84 17.83
CA ASP A 18 -42.00 15.30 17.85
C ASP A 18 -40.63 15.84 17.42
N VAL A 19 -40.57 16.40 16.20
CA VAL A 19 -39.38 17.07 15.66
C VAL A 19 -39.49 18.55 16.00
N SER A 20 -39.21 18.89 17.25
CA SER A 20 -39.07 20.29 17.64
C SER A 20 -37.92 20.43 18.64
N MET A 21 -36.68 20.41 18.14
CA MET A 21 -35.51 21.03 18.80
C MET A 21 -34.28 21.12 17.86
N LEU A 22 -34.46 21.75 16.70
CA LEU A 22 -33.34 22.28 15.92
C LEU A 22 -33.19 23.78 16.20
N SER A 23 -32.19 24.16 16.98
CA SER A 23 -31.34 25.35 16.76
C SER A 23 -30.34 25.51 17.91
N LEU A 24 -29.19 24.85 17.77
CA LEU A 24 -27.95 25.35 18.35
C LEU A 24 -26.96 25.43 17.18
N ASP A 25 -26.68 26.65 16.74
CA ASP A 25 -25.64 26.92 15.77
C ASP A 25 -24.30 26.41 16.33
N PRO A 26 -23.52 25.61 15.58
CA PRO A 26 -22.19 25.23 16.02
C PRO A 26 -21.31 26.48 16.10
N PRO A 27 -20.48 26.64 17.16
CA PRO A 27 -19.53 27.73 17.21
C PRO A 27 -18.64 27.66 15.97
N SER A 28 -18.51 28.79 15.27
CA SER A 28 -17.70 28.93 14.07
C SER A 28 -16.26 28.49 14.35
N ASP A 29 -15.91 27.28 13.92
CA ASP A 29 -14.54 26.79 13.92
C ASP A 29 -13.71 27.73 13.05
N LYS A 30 -12.83 28.49 13.71
CA LYS A 30 -11.76 29.21 13.03
C LYS A 30 -10.91 28.17 12.31
N LYS A 31 -11.06 28.07 10.99
CA LYS A 31 -10.14 27.30 10.14
C LYS A 31 -8.71 27.67 10.54
N ASP A 32 -7.93 26.67 10.91
CA ASP A 32 -6.50 26.83 11.15
C ASP A 32 -5.83 27.20 9.83
N GLN A 33 -5.62 28.50 9.62
CA GLN A 33 -4.99 29.05 8.40
C GLN A 33 -3.47 28.86 8.40
N SER A 34 -2.90 28.11 9.35
CA SER A 34 -1.45 27.93 9.48
C SER A 34 -0.87 26.72 8.75
N PHE A 35 -1.71 25.88 8.13
CA PHE A 35 -1.21 24.73 7.37
C PHE A 35 -0.61 25.17 6.02
N VAL A 36 0.71 25.36 6.02
CA VAL A 36 1.51 25.52 4.80
C VAL A 36 2.18 24.18 4.52
N PRO A 37 1.86 23.48 3.41
CA PRO A 37 2.61 22.32 3.01
C PRO A 37 4.06 22.76 2.73
N LEU A 38 5.03 22.05 3.32
CA LEU A 38 6.45 22.28 3.06
C LEU A 38 6.69 22.23 1.55
N SER A 39 6.96 23.39 0.95
CA SER A 39 7.46 23.45 -0.42
C SER A 39 8.83 22.78 -0.44
N PHE A 40 8.89 21.59 -1.04
CA PHE A 40 10.15 20.92 -1.34
C PHE A 40 10.92 21.77 -2.36
N THR A 41 11.67 22.73 -1.86
CA THR A 41 12.66 23.44 -2.65
C THR A 41 13.76 22.42 -2.96
N SER A 42 13.85 22.01 -4.22
CA SER A 42 14.85 21.05 -4.70
C SER A 42 16.25 21.61 -4.50
N THR A 43 16.82 21.36 -3.33
CA THR A 43 18.22 21.65 -3.04
C THR A 43 19.00 20.42 -3.46
N SER A 44 19.67 20.50 -4.61
CA SER A 44 20.61 19.48 -5.05
C SER A 44 21.84 19.50 -4.14
N THR A 45 21.88 18.58 -3.17
CA THR A 45 23.09 18.25 -2.42
C THR A 45 23.99 17.35 -3.25
N PRO A 46 25.31 17.60 -3.30
CA PRO A 46 26.26 16.69 -3.94
C PRO A 46 26.35 15.42 -3.09
N THR A 47 26.14 14.28 -3.74
CA THR A 47 26.21 12.94 -3.14
C THR A 47 27.64 12.65 -2.68
N SER A 48 27.84 12.55 -1.37
CA SER A 48 29.00 11.88 -0.80
C SER A 48 28.91 10.38 -1.12
N GLU A 49 29.98 9.86 -1.71
CA GLU A 49 30.14 8.47 -2.15
C GLU A 49 30.38 7.53 -0.95
N GLU A 50 29.34 7.21 -0.19
CA GLU A 50 29.34 6.11 0.77
C GLU A 50 27.93 5.47 0.79
N ASP A 51 27.76 4.37 0.05
CA ASP A 51 26.74 3.30 0.23
C ASP A 51 26.67 2.44 -1.07
N GLU A 52 27.60 1.51 -1.26
CA GLU A 52 27.60 0.58 -2.41
C GLU A 52 26.48 -0.48 -2.37
N GLU A 53 25.52 -0.37 -1.45
CA GLU A 53 24.27 -1.16 -1.41
C GLU A 53 23.04 -0.23 -1.48
N ASN A 54 23.03 0.69 -2.45
CA ASN A 54 21.87 1.52 -2.72
C ASN A 54 20.67 0.63 -3.11
N GLY A 55 19.83 0.31 -2.12
CA GLY A 55 18.87 -0.78 -2.20
C GLY A 55 17.96 -0.71 -3.42
N LYS A 56 17.77 -1.86 -4.09
CA LYS A 56 16.93 -2.04 -5.29
C LYS A 56 15.54 -1.37 -5.20
N TYR A 57 15.05 -1.12 -3.99
CA TYR A 57 13.80 -0.41 -3.75
C TYR A 57 13.84 1.08 -4.17
N LYS A 58 15.01 1.75 -4.10
CA LYS A 58 15.23 3.16 -4.46
C LYS A 58 15.21 3.43 -5.97
N GLU A 59 15.29 2.40 -6.80
CA GLU A 59 15.22 2.55 -8.26
C GLU A 59 13.93 3.27 -8.67
N ARG A 60 14.04 4.25 -9.58
CA ARG A 60 12.88 4.98 -10.11
C ARG A 60 11.98 4.06 -10.93
N LYS A 61 10.67 4.15 -10.71
CA LYS A 61 9.66 3.32 -11.36
C LYS A 61 8.74 4.19 -12.23
N TRP A 62 8.40 3.70 -13.42
CA TRP A 62 7.51 4.38 -14.37
C TRP A 62 6.29 3.53 -14.66
N MET A 63 5.12 4.15 -14.82
CA MET A 63 3.94 3.50 -15.39
C MET A 63 4.01 3.57 -16.90
N VAL A 64 3.88 2.43 -17.56
CA VAL A 64 3.98 2.31 -19.02
C VAL A 64 2.81 1.48 -19.53
N ASN A 65 2.11 1.98 -20.53
CA ASN A 65 1.02 1.23 -21.18
C ASN A 65 1.57 -0.04 -21.83
N GLU A 66 0.82 -1.14 -21.73
CA GLU A 66 1.25 -2.42 -22.28
C GLU A 66 1.59 -2.34 -23.77
N SER A 67 0.79 -1.63 -24.58
CA SER A 67 1.06 -1.45 -26.00
C SER A 67 2.42 -0.81 -26.28
N ARG A 68 2.78 0.24 -25.53
CA ARG A 68 4.07 0.93 -25.64
C ARG A 68 5.23 0.06 -25.20
N LEU A 69 5.03 -0.75 -24.15
CA LEU A 69 6.02 -1.71 -23.71
C LEU A 69 6.29 -2.78 -24.79
N MET A 70 5.23 -3.27 -25.44
CA MET A 70 5.35 -4.31 -26.47
C MET A 70 6.03 -3.82 -27.75
N GLU A 71 6.00 -2.52 -28.06
CA GLU A 71 6.75 -1.94 -29.19
C GLU A 71 8.27 -2.23 -29.10
N LEU A 72 8.81 -2.33 -27.87
CA LEU A 72 10.23 -2.63 -27.62
C LEU A 72 10.63 -4.05 -28.07
N PHE A 73 9.67 -4.96 -28.23
CA PHE A 73 9.90 -6.34 -28.65
C PHE A 73 9.60 -6.57 -30.13
N SER A 74 9.49 -5.50 -30.93
CA SER A 74 9.30 -5.60 -32.39
C SER A 74 10.57 -6.04 -33.12
N ARG A 75 11.75 -5.77 -32.57
CA ARG A 75 13.06 -6.10 -33.15
C ARG A 75 13.93 -6.82 -32.15
N CYS A 76 14.81 -7.68 -32.67
CA CYS A 76 15.76 -8.43 -31.88
C CYS A 76 16.87 -7.52 -31.35
N ASN A 77 17.12 -7.56 -30.04
CA ASN A 77 18.17 -6.77 -29.41
C ASN A 77 19.60 -7.22 -29.78
N HIS A 78 19.75 -8.41 -30.38
CA HIS A 78 21.06 -8.95 -30.78
C HIS A 78 21.39 -8.68 -32.26
N CYS A 79 20.41 -8.82 -33.16
CA CYS A 79 20.65 -8.73 -34.61
C CYS A 79 19.80 -7.68 -35.33
N GLY A 80 18.88 -7.00 -34.64
CA GLY A 80 18.03 -5.93 -35.20
C GLY A 80 16.91 -6.40 -36.15
N VAL A 81 16.85 -7.69 -36.49
CA VAL A 81 15.81 -8.27 -37.35
C VAL A 81 14.48 -8.40 -36.59
N SER A 82 13.36 -8.50 -37.32
CA SER A 82 12.02 -8.65 -36.74
C SER A 82 11.93 -9.83 -35.78
N VAL A 83 11.29 -9.59 -34.64
CA VAL A 83 10.78 -10.65 -33.78
C VAL A 83 9.56 -11.26 -34.47
N ILE A 84 9.51 -12.59 -34.52
CA ILE A 84 8.43 -13.35 -35.20
C ILE A 84 7.48 -14.00 -34.19
N GLU A 85 7.95 -14.27 -32.98
CA GLU A 85 7.14 -14.82 -31.90
C GLU A 85 7.32 -13.98 -30.64
N THR A 86 6.22 -13.66 -29.98
CA THR A 86 6.23 -12.98 -28.69
C THR A 86 5.14 -13.55 -27.80
N LYS A 87 5.55 -14.12 -26.67
CA LYS A 87 4.67 -14.69 -25.66
C LYS A 87 4.78 -13.89 -24.37
N LYS A 88 3.71 -13.18 -24.05
CA LYS A 88 3.55 -12.48 -22.78
C LYS A 88 2.92 -13.38 -21.73
N THR A 89 3.43 -13.31 -20.51
CA THR A 89 2.80 -13.87 -19.32
C THR A 89 2.86 -12.87 -18.19
N THR A 90 1.84 -12.86 -17.34
CA THR A 90 1.79 -11.98 -16.17
C THR A 90 1.87 -12.81 -14.89
N CYS A 91 2.52 -12.24 -13.87
CA CYS A 91 2.55 -12.77 -12.52
C CYS A 91 2.30 -11.59 -11.58
N SER A 92 1.05 -11.37 -11.17
CA SER A 92 0.69 -10.19 -10.37
C SER A 92 1.07 -8.89 -11.12
N SER A 93 1.90 -8.03 -10.55
CA SER A 93 2.38 -6.80 -11.17
C SER A 93 3.56 -7.00 -12.14
N LEU A 94 4.10 -8.22 -12.25
CA LEU A 94 5.18 -8.53 -13.18
C LEU A 94 4.61 -8.90 -14.55
N ILE A 95 5.14 -8.27 -15.60
CA ILE A 95 5.00 -8.78 -16.97
C ILE A 95 6.31 -9.44 -17.40
N ARG A 96 6.18 -10.61 -18.01
CA ARG A 96 7.27 -11.41 -18.55
C ARG A 96 7.03 -11.60 -20.04
N VAL A 97 8.07 -11.33 -20.83
CA VAL A 97 8.03 -11.43 -22.28
C VAL A 97 9.09 -12.44 -22.73
N ASN A 98 8.65 -13.49 -23.41
CA ASN A 98 9.54 -14.39 -24.13
C ASN A 98 9.40 -14.07 -25.62
N TRP A 99 10.52 -13.95 -26.32
CA TRP A 99 10.51 -13.57 -27.73
C TRP A 99 11.47 -14.44 -28.54
N GLN A 100 11.19 -14.59 -29.83
CA GLN A 100 12.07 -15.24 -30.80
C GLN A 100 12.11 -14.44 -32.11
N CYS A 101 13.30 -14.25 -32.67
CA CYS A 101 13.49 -13.61 -33.97
C CYS A 101 13.64 -14.61 -35.11
N SER A 102 13.53 -14.14 -36.35
CA SER A 102 13.66 -14.97 -37.56
C SER A 102 15.01 -15.67 -37.70
N ASN A 103 16.07 -15.11 -37.10
CA ASN A 103 17.41 -15.71 -37.11
C ASN A 103 17.61 -16.74 -35.98
N GLY A 104 16.56 -17.07 -35.22
CA GLY A 104 16.59 -18.09 -34.19
C GLY A 104 17.01 -17.61 -32.80
N HIS A 105 17.47 -16.36 -32.61
CA HIS A 105 17.72 -15.83 -31.26
C HIS A 105 16.43 -15.78 -30.45
N GLN A 106 16.55 -16.13 -29.18
CA GLN A 106 15.47 -16.14 -28.21
C GLN A 106 15.89 -15.33 -26.98
N GLY A 107 14.91 -14.76 -26.29
CA GLY A 107 15.17 -14.06 -25.04
C GLY A 107 13.97 -14.08 -24.11
N LYS A 108 14.26 -13.86 -22.83
CA LYS A 108 13.28 -13.69 -21.77
C LYS A 108 13.56 -12.36 -21.08
N TRP A 109 12.52 -11.58 -20.90
CA TRP A 109 12.56 -10.30 -20.20
C TRP A 109 11.48 -10.23 -19.13
N ASN A 110 11.77 -9.56 -18.03
CA ASN A 110 10.89 -9.34 -16.89
C ASN A 110 10.84 -7.82 -16.61
N SER A 111 9.67 -7.27 -16.27
CA SER A 111 9.55 -5.84 -15.94
C SER A 111 10.16 -5.43 -14.61
N CYS A 112 10.45 -6.38 -13.73
CA CYS A 112 11.21 -6.16 -12.52
C CYS A 112 11.94 -7.44 -12.10
N ASP A 113 12.90 -7.29 -11.19
CA ASP A 113 13.54 -8.42 -10.53
C ASP A 113 12.52 -9.28 -9.76
N GLU A 114 12.88 -10.55 -9.61
CA GLU A 114 12.21 -11.48 -8.71
C GLU A 114 13.17 -11.84 -7.57
N ILE A 115 12.73 -11.69 -6.32
CA ILE A 115 13.46 -12.15 -5.14
C ILE A 115 12.74 -13.40 -4.64
N ARG A 116 13.45 -14.54 -4.62
CA ARG A 116 12.88 -15.85 -4.21
C ARG A 116 11.59 -16.22 -4.96
N GLY A 117 11.51 -15.86 -6.24
CA GLY A 117 10.34 -16.13 -7.08
C GLY A 117 9.16 -15.17 -6.89
N MET A 118 9.30 -14.14 -6.05
CA MET A 118 8.31 -13.07 -5.90
C MET A 118 8.78 -11.81 -6.63
N PRO A 119 7.95 -11.20 -7.50
CA PRO A 119 8.23 -9.88 -8.05
C PRO A 119 8.50 -8.84 -6.96
N VAL A 120 9.62 -8.11 -7.06
CA VAL A 120 10.01 -7.10 -6.06
C VAL A 120 8.94 -6.03 -5.89
N ILE A 121 8.27 -5.64 -6.99
CA ILE A 121 7.20 -4.64 -6.96
C ILE A 121 6.01 -5.10 -6.10
N ASN A 122 5.73 -6.41 -5.99
CA ASN A 122 4.66 -6.90 -5.12
C ASN A 122 4.96 -6.60 -3.65
N LEU A 123 6.21 -6.84 -3.23
CA LEU A 123 6.67 -6.56 -1.87
C LEU A 123 6.60 -5.06 -1.57
N LEU A 124 7.06 -4.24 -2.52
CA LEU A 124 7.04 -2.78 -2.37
C LEU A 124 5.61 -2.23 -2.34
N ALA A 125 4.71 -2.72 -3.17
CA ALA A 125 3.30 -2.30 -3.15
C ALA A 125 2.66 -2.61 -1.78
N ALA A 126 2.91 -3.79 -1.23
CA ALA A 126 2.43 -4.17 0.10
C ALA A 126 3.04 -3.30 1.22
N ALA A 127 4.33 -3.00 1.12
CA ALA A 127 5.06 -2.18 2.08
C ALA A 127 4.59 -0.73 2.07
N CYS A 128 4.54 -0.11 0.89
CA CYS A 128 4.08 1.27 0.73
C CYS A 128 2.67 1.43 1.29
N THR A 129 1.75 0.53 0.95
CA THR A 129 0.36 0.58 1.44
C THR A 129 0.30 0.50 2.97
N LEU A 130 1.07 -0.42 3.57
CA LEU A 130 1.14 -0.57 5.02
C LEU A 130 1.69 0.70 5.70
N PHE A 131 2.81 1.22 5.20
CA PHE A 131 3.52 2.34 5.82
C PHE A 131 2.82 3.68 5.62
N THR A 132 2.01 3.85 4.58
CA THR A 132 1.16 5.02 4.42
C THR A 132 -0.15 4.92 5.19
N GLY A 133 -0.44 3.77 5.84
CA GLY A 133 -1.70 3.52 6.53
C GLY A 133 -2.91 3.39 5.60
N ALA A 134 -2.69 3.19 4.30
CA ALA A 134 -3.76 2.99 3.33
C ALA A 134 -4.31 1.57 3.42
N THR A 135 -5.57 1.36 3.04
CA THR A 135 -6.12 0.01 2.97
C THR A 135 -5.84 -0.63 1.61
N TYR A 136 -5.88 -1.96 1.55
CA TYR A 136 -5.80 -2.66 0.27
C TYR A 136 -6.91 -2.20 -0.68
N ILE A 137 -8.13 -1.98 -0.18
CA ILE A 137 -9.29 -1.61 -0.98
C ILE A 137 -9.03 -0.25 -1.67
N ASP A 138 -8.52 0.73 -0.94
CA ASP A 138 -8.24 2.05 -1.49
C ASP A 138 -7.24 1.98 -2.67
N ILE A 139 -6.20 1.15 -2.52
CA ILE A 139 -5.16 0.97 -3.54
C ILE A 139 -5.65 0.11 -4.72
N ASP A 140 -6.46 -0.91 -4.46
CA ASP A 140 -7.05 -1.79 -5.47
C ASP A 140 -8.06 -1.04 -6.34
N ASP A 141 -8.93 -0.23 -5.74
CA ASP A 141 -9.90 0.60 -6.45
C ASP A 141 -9.18 1.65 -7.32
N TRP A 142 -8.15 2.33 -6.76
CA TRP A 142 -7.33 3.27 -7.52
C TRP A 142 -6.61 2.59 -8.70
N ALA A 143 -6.03 1.42 -8.49
CA ALA A 143 -5.34 0.67 -9.52
C ALA A 143 -6.32 0.17 -10.60
N ALA A 144 -7.52 -0.26 -10.22
CA ALA A 144 -8.57 -0.71 -11.12
C ALA A 144 -9.02 0.41 -12.07
N LEU A 145 -9.17 1.64 -11.57
CA LEU A 145 -9.51 2.81 -12.40
C LEU A 145 -8.43 3.13 -13.46
N LEU A 146 -7.16 2.86 -13.14
CA LEU A 146 -6.04 3.02 -14.08
C LEU A 146 -5.76 1.77 -14.92
N ASN A 147 -6.48 0.67 -14.69
CA ASN A 147 -6.18 -0.66 -15.23
C ASN A 147 -4.73 -1.13 -14.93
N LEU A 148 -4.22 -0.75 -13.77
CA LEU A 148 -2.87 -1.09 -13.32
C LEU A 148 -2.89 -2.46 -12.62
N GLN A 149 -1.93 -3.32 -12.98
CA GLN A 149 -1.82 -4.65 -12.37
C GLN A 149 -1.06 -4.58 -11.05
N ILE A 150 -1.73 -4.98 -9.96
CA ILE A 150 -1.16 -5.03 -8.61
C ILE A 150 -1.34 -6.43 -7.99
N PRO A 151 -0.68 -6.74 -6.85
CA PRO A 151 -0.92 -7.99 -6.13
C PRO A 151 -2.37 -8.18 -5.74
N LYS A 152 -2.88 -9.39 -5.97
CA LYS A 152 -4.20 -9.79 -5.47
C LYS A 152 -4.22 -9.71 -3.95
N LYS A 153 -5.40 -9.40 -3.40
CA LYS A 153 -5.68 -9.32 -1.96
C LYS A 153 -5.02 -10.42 -1.12
N THR A 154 -5.15 -11.69 -1.54
CA THR A 154 -4.56 -12.83 -0.82
C THR A 154 -3.03 -12.77 -0.78
N SER A 155 -2.38 -12.50 -1.92
CA SER A 155 -0.93 -12.34 -2.00
C SER A 155 -0.46 -11.12 -1.23
N PHE A 156 -1.19 -10.01 -1.30
CA PHE A 156 -0.88 -8.78 -0.56
C PHE A 156 -0.81 -9.02 0.95
N TYR A 157 -1.85 -9.62 1.54
CA TYR A 157 -1.86 -9.89 2.98
C TYR A 157 -0.87 -10.98 3.38
N ALA A 158 -0.66 -12.00 2.54
CA ALA A 158 0.38 -13.00 2.79
C ALA A 158 1.77 -12.34 2.84
N ILE A 159 2.06 -11.40 1.95
CA ILE A 159 3.31 -10.63 1.96
C ILE A 159 3.43 -9.83 3.26
N GLN A 160 2.37 -9.12 3.67
CA GLN A 160 2.39 -8.35 4.92
C GLN A 160 2.70 -9.24 6.12
N SER A 161 1.96 -10.33 6.30
CA SER A 161 2.15 -11.22 7.45
C SER A 161 3.50 -11.93 7.44
N SER A 162 4.02 -12.33 6.28
CA SER A 162 5.28 -13.09 6.21
C SER A 162 6.54 -12.22 6.26
N TYR A 163 6.48 -10.97 5.79
CA TYR A 163 7.69 -10.15 5.62
C TYR A 163 7.61 -8.79 6.32
N LEU A 164 6.47 -8.10 6.27
CA LEU A 164 6.42 -6.69 6.68
C LEU A 164 6.09 -6.53 8.16
N ILE A 165 5.05 -7.23 8.64
CA ILE A 165 4.64 -7.18 10.06
C ILE A 165 5.77 -7.60 10.99
N PRO A 166 6.53 -8.70 10.74
CA PRO A 166 7.64 -9.07 11.61
C PRO A 166 8.72 -7.99 11.70
N VAL A 167 9.03 -7.30 10.60
CA VAL A 167 10.02 -6.22 10.57
C VAL A 167 9.50 -5.00 11.35
N VAL A 168 8.22 -4.65 11.18
CA VAL A 168 7.59 -3.58 11.95
C VAL A 168 7.60 -3.87 13.45
N GLU A 169 7.29 -5.10 13.86
CA GLU A 169 7.31 -5.49 15.26
C GLU A 169 8.70 -5.38 15.90
N ILE A 170 9.75 -5.75 15.17
CA ILE A 170 11.14 -5.60 15.65
C ILE A 170 11.46 -4.13 15.90
N VAL A 171 11.24 -3.27 14.89
CA VAL A 171 11.51 -1.83 15.00
C VAL A 171 10.65 -1.18 16.08
N TYR A 172 9.40 -1.61 16.22
CA TYR A 172 8.50 -1.12 17.27
C TYR A 172 9.02 -1.47 18.66
N LYS A 173 9.42 -2.72 18.90
CA LYS A 173 9.98 -3.15 20.19
C LYS A 173 11.27 -2.42 20.55
N GLU A 174 12.19 -2.28 19.59
CA GLU A 174 13.42 -1.51 19.79
C GLU A 174 13.12 -0.06 20.16
N LYS A 175 12.13 0.55 19.48
CA LYS A 175 11.75 1.93 19.79
C LYS A 175 11.07 2.04 21.15
N GLN A 176 10.24 1.06 21.51
CA GLN A 176 9.57 0.99 22.80
C GLN A 176 10.58 0.86 23.96
N GLU A 177 11.59 0.00 23.82
CA GLU A 177 12.67 -0.13 24.81
C GLU A 177 13.46 1.17 24.96
N GLN A 178 13.86 1.82 23.86
CA GLN A 178 14.55 3.12 23.92
C GLN A 178 13.72 4.21 24.60
N MET A 179 12.41 4.24 24.32
CA MET A 179 11.50 5.18 24.99
C MET A 179 11.42 4.86 26.47
N LEU A 180 11.28 3.59 26.83
CA LEU A 180 11.21 3.16 28.22
C LEU A 180 12.50 3.53 28.97
N GLU A 181 13.68 3.23 28.44
CA GLU A 181 14.97 3.66 29.04
C GLU A 181 15.04 5.18 29.27
N GLY A 182 14.60 5.97 28.30
CA GLY A 182 14.51 7.43 28.44
C GLY A 182 13.58 7.88 29.56
N LEU A 183 12.42 7.23 29.71
CA LEU A 183 11.47 7.50 30.79
C LEU A 183 12.02 7.09 32.16
N TRP A 184 12.74 5.98 32.26
CA TRP A 184 13.38 5.54 33.50
C TRP A 184 14.41 6.58 33.96
N MET A 185 15.23 7.10 33.03
CA MET A 185 16.18 8.18 33.33
C MET A 185 15.47 9.47 33.78
N GLN A 186 14.33 9.84 33.18
CA GLN A 186 13.56 11.01 33.60
C GLN A 186 12.88 10.85 34.97
N ASN A 187 12.41 9.65 35.29
CA ASN A 187 11.81 9.31 36.59
C ASN A 187 12.85 9.44 37.72
N ILE A 188 14.08 8.93 37.49
CA ILE A 188 15.22 9.13 38.41
C ILE A 188 15.51 10.61 38.65
N LEU A 189 15.29 11.46 37.63
CA LEU A 189 15.46 12.91 37.69
C LEU A 189 14.23 13.67 38.22
N GLN A 190 13.19 12.97 38.73
CA GLN A 190 11.91 13.52 39.20
C GLN A 190 11.19 14.45 38.23
N LYS A 191 11.40 14.30 36.91
CA LYS A 191 10.54 14.94 35.91
C LYS A 191 9.35 14.03 35.68
N GLY A 192 8.15 14.50 36.04
CA GLY A 192 6.91 13.75 35.84
C GLY A 192 6.71 13.37 34.36
N VAL A 193 6.18 12.17 34.13
CA VAL A 193 5.93 11.62 32.78
C VAL A 193 4.42 11.56 32.53
N HIS A 194 3.98 12.03 31.36
CA HIS A 194 2.62 11.81 30.86
C HIS A 194 2.67 10.82 29.70
N LEU A 195 1.93 9.73 29.83
CA LEU A 195 1.73 8.74 28.77
C LEU A 195 0.36 8.97 28.15
N SER A 196 0.29 8.98 26.82
CA SER A 196 -0.97 9.03 26.07
C SER A 196 -0.85 8.09 24.90
N GLY A 197 -1.90 7.32 24.67
CA GLY A 197 -1.95 6.27 23.67
C GLY A 197 -3.08 6.53 22.67
N ASP A 198 -2.86 6.14 21.41
CA ASP A 198 -3.89 6.17 20.35
C ASP A 198 -4.66 4.83 20.25
N GLY A 199 -4.31 3.87 21.13
CA GLY A 199 -5.04 2.65 21.40
C GLY A 199 -4.82 1.53 20.39
N ARG A 200 -4.50 1.83 19.13
CA ARG A 200 -4.25 0.79 18.10
C ARG A 200 -2.90 0.08 18.29
N SER A 201 -1.93 0.75 18.89
CA SER A 201 -0.57 0.22 19.07
C SER A 201 -0.20 -0.09 20.53
N ASP A 202 -1.05 0.25 21.49
CA ASP A 202 -0.71 0.21 22.93
C ASP A 202 -1.19 -1.05 23.67
N ARG A 203 -1.73 -2.06 22.96
CA ARG A 203 -2.49 -3.17 23.59
C ARG A 203 -1.84 -4.56 23.56
N TYR A 204 -0.52 -4.64 23.50
CA TYR A 204 0.18 -5.91 23.72
C TYR A 204 0.99 -5.83 25.02
N VAL A 205 0.34 -6.27 26.11
CA VAL A 205 0.94 -6.66 27.39
C VAL A 205 0.45 -8.06 27.71
#